data_AF-A0AAW3LUQ1-F1
#
_entry.id   AF-A0AAW3LUQ1-F1
#
_cell.length_a   1.000
_cell.length_b   1.000
_cell.length_c   1.000
_cell.angle_alpha   90.00
_cell.angle_beta   90.00
_cell.angle_gamma   90.00
#
_symmetry.space_group_name_H-M   'P 1'
#
loop_
_entity.id
_entity.type
_entity.pdbx_description
1 polymer ?
#
loop_
_entity_poly.entity_id
_entity_poly.type
_entity_poly.pdbx_seq_one_letter_code
_entity_poly.pdbx_strand_id
1 'polypeptide(L)'
;MTQPLLSKRLALRLICLLVIMFICGFALPSLYGLLTGHDRNRDQDASRQIEVQFTATNSAGMVWAFYPRASQMQINPGALNEMIFVAQNPTDKPMKAQAVPGISPGKAAEWFHKTECFCFTQQTLQPGERIEMPVRFIVDRDLPKEVKRLTLAYTLFDVTAP
;
A
#
# COMPACT_ATOMS: atom_id res chain seq x y z
N MET A 1 -15.17 56.63 6.86
CA MET A 1 -15.85 55.33 7.11
C MET A 1 -14.86 54.27 6.66
N THR A 2 -14.20 53.42 7.44
CA THR A 2 -14.41 52.85 8.79
C THR A 2 -13.07 52.20 9.15
N GLN A 3 -12.42 52.59 10.27
CA GLN A 3 -11.28 51.83 10.80
C GLN A 3 -11.80 50.52 11.42
N PRO A 4 -11.29 49.33 11.07
CA PRO A 4 -11.74 48.11 11.73
C PRO A 4 -11.17 48.11 13.15
N LEU A 5 -12.07 48.23 14.12
CA LEU A 5 -11.81 48.12 15.55
C LEU A 5 -11.46 46.66 15.93
N LEU A 6 -10.36 46.12 15.40
CA LEU A 6 -9.84 44.85 15.90
C LEU A 6 -9.08 45.15 17.21
N SER A 7 -9.79 45.09 18.34
CA SER A 7 -9.18 45.40 19.63
C SER A 7 -7.97 44.49 19.88
N LYS A 8 -6.86 45.05 20.40
CA LYS A 8 -5.65 44.27 20.73
C LYS A 8 -5.95 43.05 21.62
N ARG A 9 -6.98 43.17 22.46
CA ARG A 9 -7.50 42.08 23.31
C ARG A 9 -8.19 40.98 22.50
N LEU A 10 -8.95 41.32 21.45
CA LEU A 10 -9.54 40.37 20.51
C LEU A 10 -8.47 39.68 19.66
N ALA A 11 -7.50 40.43 19.14
CA ALA A 11 -6.38 39.87 18.39
C ALA A 11 -5.57 38.87 19.24
N LEU A 12 -5.29 39.21 20.51
CA LEU A 12 -4.60 38.31 21.43
C LEU A 12 -5.42 37.03 21.72
N ARG A 13 -6.74 37.15 21.90
CA ARG A 13 -7.63 35.99 22.10
C ARG A 13 -7.66 35.07 20.89
N LEU A 14 -7.69 35.62 19.68
CA LEU A 14 -7.68 34.85 18.43
C LEU A 14 -6.35 34.12 18.22
N ILE A 15 -5.22 34.79 18.52
CA ILE A 15 -3.89 34.16 18.46
C ILE A 15 -3.77 33.04 19.49
N CYS A 16 -4.21 33.25 20.74
CA CYS A 16 -4.24 32.18 21.74
C CYS A 16 -5.09 30.98 21.29
N LEU A 17 -6.26 31.23 20.69
CA LEU A 17 -7.13 30.16 20.18
C LEU A 17 -6.45 29.35 19.08
N LEU A 18 -5.78 30.02 18.14
CA LEU A 18 -4.99 29.36 17.09
C LEU A 18 -3.87 28.50 17.66
N VAL A 19 -3.13 29.02 18.64
CA VAL A 19 -2.04 28.29 19.30
C VAL A 19 -2.59 27.08 20.06
N ILE A 20 -3.71 27.22 20.77
CA ILE A 20 -4.36 26.11 21.49
C ILE A 20 -4.84 25.04 20.50
N MET A 21 -5.46 25.41 19.38
CA MET A 21 -5.90 24.44 18.37
C MET A 21 -4.71 23.72 17.72
N PHE A 22 -3.60 24.43 17.48
CA PHE A 22 -2.39 23.84 16.91
C PHE A 22 -1.71 22.86 17.89
N ILE A 23 -1.59 23.24 19.18
CA ILE A 23 -1.06 22.36 20.22
C ILE A 23 -1.95 21.14 20.41
N CYS A 24 -3.28 21.31 20.43
CA CYS A 24 -4.21 20.21 20.60
C CYS A 24 -4.15 19.25 19.40
N GLY A 25 -4.08 19.77 18.17
CA GLY A 25 -3.92 18.97 16.95
C GLY A 25 -2.65 18.12 16.91
N PHE A 26 -1.54 18.61 17.49
CA PHE A 26 -0.28 17.87 17.55
C PHE A 26 -0.19 16.92 18.76
N ALA A 27 -0.81 17.28 19.89
CA ALA A 27 -0.77 16.49 21.11
C ALA A 27 -1.74 15.30 21.10
N LEU A 28 -2.91 15.45 20.47
CA LEU A 28 -3.95 14.42 20.44
C LEU A 28 -3.47 13.08 19.84
N PRO A 29 -2.82 13.02 18.64
CA PRO A 29 -2.36 11.75 18.08
C PRO A 29 -1.37 11.01 18.99
N SER A 30 -0.50 11.75 19.66
CA SER A 30 0.51 11.23 20.59
C SER A 30 -0.11 10.68 21.87
N LEU A 31 -1.12 11.39 22.42
CA LEU A 31 -1.84 10.97 23.62
C LEU A 31 -2.77 9.77 23.35
N TYR A 32 -3.39 9.73 22.17
CA TYR A 32 -4.21 8.60 21.72
C TYR A 32 -3.38 7.32 21.64
N GLY A 33 -2.17 7.36 21.07
CA GLY A 33 -1.27 6.20 21.03
C GLY A 33 -0.90 5.67 22.41
N LEU A 34 -0.77 6.57 23.40
CA LEU A 34 -0.46 6.20 24.79
C LEU A 34 -1.64 5.51 25.49
N LEU A 35 -2.87 5.95 25.21
CA LEU A 35 -4.11 5.39 25.79
C LEU A 35 -4.52 4.06 25.14
N THR A 36 -4.31 3.92 23.83
CA THR A 36 -4.66 2.69 23.10
C THR A 36 -3.55 1.64 23.13
N GLY A 37 -2.36 1.98 23.65
CA GLY A 37 -1.20 1.08 23.65
C GLY A 37 -0.70 0.75 22.24
N HIS A 38 -1.13 1.50 21.21
CA HIS A 38 -0.82 1.26 19.82
C HIS A 38 0.54 1.89 19.47
N ASP A 39 1.59 1.25 19.97
CA ASP A 39 2.96 1.60 19.67
C ASP A 39 3.30 0.96 18.31
N ARG A 40 3.28 1.74 17.22
CA ARG A 40 3.46 1.23 15.84
C ARG A 40 4.75 0.42 15.64
N ASN A 41 5.74 0.60 16.52
CA ASN A 41 7.01 -0.11 16.49
C ASN A 41 6.96 -1.45 17.25
N ARG A 42 5.99 -1.61 18.16
CA ARG A 42 5.78 -2.83 18.96
C ARG A 42 4.99 -3.90 18.19
N ASP A 43 4.34 -3.51 17.10
CA ASP A 43 3.54 -4.38 16.23
C ASP A 43 4.36 -5.21 15.22
N GLN A 44 5.68 -5.01 15.15
CA GLN A 44 6.54 -5.82 14.28
C GLN A 44 7.14 -6.99 15.07
N ASP A 45 6.99 -8.21 14.57
CA ASP A 45 7.74 -9.35 15.08
C ASP A 45 9.13 -9.40 14.44
N ALA A 46 10.07 -8.65 15.02
CA ALA A 46 11.46 -8.62 14.58
C ALA A 46 12.18 -9.97 14.77
N SER A 47 11.65 -10.87 15.60
CA SER A 47 12.25 -12.18 15.88
C SER A 47 11.97 -13.22 14.79
N ARG A 48 10.93 -13.00 13.99
CA ARG A 48 10.48 -13.90 12.94
C ARG A 48 10.71 -13.27 11.57
N GLN A 49 11.32 -14.03 10.67
CA GLN A 49 11.40 -13.69 9.25
C GLN A 49 10.53 -14.64 8.43
N ILE A 50 9.84 -14.08 7.46
CA ILE A 50 9.05 -14.81 6.48
C ILE A 50 9.52 -14.42 5.09
N GLU A 51 9.66 -15.40 4.22
CA GLU A 51 9.98 -15.19 2.84
C GLU A 51 8.70 -15.02 2.03
N VAL A 52 8.55 -13.88 1.36
CA VAL A 52 7.47 -13.64 0.41
C VAL A 52 8.05 -13.75 -0.99
N GLN A 53 7.57 -14.73 -1.75
CA GLN A 53 7.89 -14.93 -3.15
C GLN A 53 6.87 -14.17 -4.01
N PHE A 54 7.36 -13.52 -5.07
CA PHE A 54 6.53 -12.77 -5.99
C PHE A 54 6.56 -13.44 -7.35
N THR A 55 5.38 -13.73 -7.88
CA THR A 55 5.24 -14.32 -9.21
C THR A 55 4.28 -13.50 -10.04
N ALA A 56 4.63 -13.31 -11.31
CA ALA A 56 3.81 -12.64 -12.29
C ALA A 56 3.58 -13.60 -13.46
N THR A 57 2.33 -13.74 -13.87
CA THR A 57 1.94 -14.63 -14.96
C THR A 57 0.96 -13.89 -15.87
N ASN A 58 0.98 -14.21 -17.15
CA ASN A 58 0.07 -13.64 -18.13
C ASN A 58 -1.03 -14.66 -18.44
N SER A 59 -2.28 -14.20 -18.57
CA SER A 59 -3.36 -15.02 -19.09
C SER A 59 -3.13 -15.36 -20.57
N ALA A 60 -3.85 -16.36 -21.07
CA ALA A 60 -3.85 -16.67 -22.50
C ALA A 60 -4.21 -15.41 -23.31
N GLY A 61 -3.42 -15.11 -24.35
CA GLY A 61 -3.60 -13.94 -25.20
C GLY A 61 -2.95 -12.64 -24.71
N MET A 62 -2.45 -12.58 -23.47
CA MET A 62 -1.83 -11.37 -22.94
C MET A 62 -0.35 -11.26 -23.31
N VAL A 63 -0.01 -10.23 -24.08
CA VAL A 63 1.33 -10.03 -24.67
C VAL A 63 2.21 -9.04 -23.90
N TRP A 64 1.71 -8.40 -22.85
CA TRP A 64 2.48 -7.44 -22.07
C TRP A 64 3.66 -8.09 -21.35
N ALA A 65 4.76 -7.36 -21.22
CA ALA A 65 5.82 -7.77 -20.32
C ALA A 65 5.40 -7.42 -18.88
N PHE A 66 5.22 -8.44 -18.04
CA PHE A 66 4.78 -8.29 -16.66
C PHE A 66 5.65 -9.11 -15.71
N TYR A 67 6.35 -8.44 -14.79
CA TYR A 67 7.28 -9.11 -13.87
C TYR A 67 7.46 -8.31 -12.57
N PRO A 68 7.74 -8.97 -11.44
CA PRO A 68 8.13 -8.29 -10.21
C PRO A 68 9.58 -7.80 -10.32
N ARG A 69 9.91 -6.71 -9.62
CA ARG A 69 11.28 -6.17 -9.55
C ARG A 69 12.24 -7.10 -8.80
N ALA A 70 11.71 -7.89 -7.86
CA ALA A 70 12.45 -8.96 -7.18
C ALA A 70 11.56 -10.20 -7.05
N SER A 71 12.17 -11.38 -7.18
CA SER A 71 11.47 -12.67 -7.07
C SER A 71 11.07 -13.04 -5.65
N GLN A 72 11.79 -12.51 -4.66
CA GLN A 72 11.56 -12.80 -3.24
C GLN A 72 11.99 -11.63 -2.35
N MET A 73 11.37 -11.51 -1.18
CA MET A 73 11.71 -10.54 -0.14
C MET A 73 11.58 -11.20 1.22
N GLN A 74 12.56 -10.98 2.10
CA GLN A 74 12.46 -11.35 3.50
C GLN A 74 11.80 -10.20 4.26
N ILE A 75 10.75 -10.52 5.01
CA ILE A 75 9.99 -9.55 5.78
C ILE A 75 9.83 -9.98 7.23
N ASN A 76 9.54 -9.00 8.07
CA ASN A 76 9.10 -9.21 9.44
C ASN A 76 7.56 -9.07 9.51
N PRO A 77 6.83 -10.01 10.12
CA PRO A 77 5.40 -9.88 10.33
C PRO A 77 5.05 -8.59 11.09
N GLY A 78 3.97 -7.93 10.69
CA GLY A 78 3.51 -6.64 11.20
C GLY A 78 4.22 -5.43 10.59
N ALA A 79 5.29 -5.63 9.80
CA ALA A 79 5.93 -4.56 9.07
C ALA A 79 5.20 -4.24 7.77
N LEU A 80 5.14 -2.95 7.44
CA LEU A 80 4.69 -2.48 6.14
C LEU A 80 5.81 -2.65 5.11
N ASN A 81 5.55 -3.46 4.10
CA ASN A 81 6.50 -3.77 3.04
C ASN A 81 5.96 -3.31 1.69
N GLU A 82 6.87 -3.10 0.73
CA GLU A 82 6.54 -2.66 -0.63
C GLU A 82 7.27 -3.49 -1.67
N MET A 83 6.55 -3.92 -2.70
CA MET A 83 7.11 -4.59 -3.88
C MET A 83 6.64 -3.88 -5.15
N ILE A 84 7.55 -3.66 -6.09
CA ILE A 84 7.23 -3.04 -7.38
C ILE A 84 7.03 -4.12 -8.44
N PHE A 85 5.90 -4.08 -9.14
CA PHE A 85 5.66 -4.84 -10.36
C PHE A 85 5.77 -3.92 -11.57
N VAL A 86 6.40 -4.39 -12.64
CA VAL A 86 6.55 -3.65 -13.88
C VAL A 86 5.61 -4.23 -14.92
N ALA A 87 4.82 -3.38 -15.57
CA ALA A 87 4.02 -3.74 -16.72
C ALA A 87 4.39 -2.87 -17.92
N GLN A 88 4.50 -3.48 -19.10
CA GLN A 88 4.79 -2.78 -20.34
C GLN A 88 3.94 -3.33 -21.48
N ASN A 89 3.35 -2.42 -22.26
CA ASN A 89 2.64 -2.75 -23.49
C ASN A 89 3.61 -2.73 -24.69
N PRO A 90 4.03 -3.88 -25.24
CA PRO A 90 4.93 -3.92 -26.39
C PRO A 90 4.20 -3.73 -27.73
N THR A 91 2.87 -3.58 -27.73
CA THR A 91 2.08 -3.47 -28.96
C THR A 91 2.07 -2.06 -29.52
N ASP A 92 1.55 -1.92 -30.74
CA ASP A 92 1.34 -0.67 -31.48
C ASP A 92 -0.04 -0.04 -31.23
N LYS A 93 -0.85 -0.64 -30.35
CA LYS A 93 -2.20 -0.17 -30.03
C LYS A 93 -2.40 0.03 -28.51
N PRO A 94 -3.29 0.94 -28.10
CA PRO A 94 -3.67 1.04 -26.70
C PRO A 94 -4.36 -0.26 -26.26
N MET A 95 -3.95 -0.78 -25.11
CA MET A 95 -4.51 -1.99 -24.51
C MET A 95 -4.91 -1.73 -23.06
N LYS A 96 -5.89 -2.48 -22.59
CA LYS A 96 -6.36 -2.43 -21.21
C LYS A 96 -6.12 -3.77 -20.53
N ALA A 97 -5.52 -3.72 -19.34
CA ALA A 97 -5.21 -4.91 -18.56
C ALA A 97 -5.74 -4.81 -17.14
N GLN A 98 -5.98 -5.97 -16.53
CA GLN A 98 -6.31 -6.07 -15.12
C GLN A 98 -5.45 -7.14 -14.45
N ALA A 99 -4.78 -6.77 -13.35
CA ALA A 99 -3.96 -7.70 -12.59
C ALA A 99 -4.78 -8.31 -11.45
N VAL A 100 -5.01 -9.62 -11.51
CA VAL A 100 -5.74 -10.37 -10.47
C VAL A 100 -4.74 -11.07 -9.56
N PRO A 101 -4.76 -10.80 -8.25
CA PRO A 101 -3.86 -11.46 -7.33
C PRO A 101 -4.36 -12.81 -6.82
N GLY A 102 -3.41 -13.65 -6.41
CA GLY A 102 -3.62 -14.84 -5.60
C GLY A 102 -2.54 -14.96 -4.51
N ILE A 103 -2.89 -15.59 -3.38
CA ILE A 103 -1.98 -15.85 -2.27
C ILE A 103 -1.91 -17.35 -2.03
N SER A 104 -0.69 -17.88 -1.86
CA SER A 104 -0.46 -19.28 -1.52
C SER A 104 0.47 -19.40 -0.31
N PRO A 105 0.22 -20.36 0.61
CA PRO A 105 -0.94 -21.26 0.66
C PRO A 105 -2.24 -20.51 0.97
N GLY A 106 -3.39 -20.98 0.47
CA GLY A 106 -4.67 -20.30 0.62
C GLY A 106 -5.07 -20.04 2.08
N LYS A 107 -4.66 -20.92 3.01
CA LYS A 107 -4.83 -20.69 4.45
C LYS A 107 -4.18 -19.38 4.88
N ALA A 108 -2.97 -19.09 4.38
CA ALA A 108 -2.22 -17.91 4.75
C ALA A 108 -2.79 -16.59 4.20
N ALA A 109 -3.78 -16.65 3.30
CA ALA A 109 -4.35 -15.47 2.67
C ALA A 109 -5.10 -14.56 3.65
N GLU A 110 -5.68 -15.13 4.72
CA GLU A 110 -6.43 -14.38 5.75
C GLU A 110 -5.55 -13.39 6.53
N TRP A 111 -4.26 -13.67 6.61
CA TRP A 111 -3.27 -12.87 7.34
C TRP A 111 -2.48 -11.93 6.43
N PHE A 112 -2.81 -11.85 5.14
CA PHE A 112 -2.12 -11.00 4.18
C PHE A 112 -3.01 -9.79 3.84
N HIS A 113 -2.70 -8.65 4.45
CA HIS A 113 -3.44 -7.41 4.23
C HIS A 113 -2.78 -6.56 3.16
N LYS A 114 -3.52 -6.30 2.10
CA LYS A 114 -3.11 -5.35 1.06
C LYS A 114 -3.56 -3.97 1.47
N THR A 115 -2.60 -3.09 1.74
CA THR A 115 -2.90 -1.74 2.20
C THR A 115 -3.23 -0.80 1.04
N GLU A 116 -2.88 -1.14 -0.20
CA GLU A 116 -3.15 -0.28 -1.36
C GLU A 116 -3.76 -1.06 -2.54
N CYS A 117 -4.95 -0.61 -2.94
CA CYS A 117 -5.87 -1.28 -3.85
C CYS A 117 -5.77 -0.76 -5.30
N PHE A 118 -4.57 -0.37 -5.76
CA PHE A 118 -4.40 0.14 -7.14
C PHE A 118 -4.26 -0.98 -8.17
N CYS A 119 -3.83 -2.17 -7.77
CA CYS A 119 -3.64 -3.28 -8.71
C CYS A 119 -4.95 -3.89 -9.25
N PHE A 120 -6.08 -3.64 -8.59
CA PHE A 120 -7.38 -4.19 -9.02
C PHE A 120 -8.09 -3.32 -10.05
N THR A 121 -7.62 -2.09 -10.26
CA THR A 121 -8.18 -1.21 -11.29
C THR A 121 -7.58 -1.55 -12.64
N GLN A 122 -8.42 -1.44 -13.66
CA GLN A 122 -8.02 -1.68 -15.03
C GLN A 122 -7.05 -0.56 -15.46
N GLN A 123 -5.86 -0.95 -15.92
CA GLN A 123 -4.84 -0.03 -16.41
C GLN A 123 -4.89 0.00 -17.94
N THR A 124 -4.99 1.20 -18.52
CA THR A 124 -4.86 1.38 -19.97
C THR A 124 -3.45 1.86 -20.25
N LEU A 125 -2.71 1.12 -21.08
CA LEU A 125 -1.36 1.52 -21.53
C LEU A 125 -1.36 1.81 -23.02
N GLN A 126 -0.74 2.93 -23.37
CA GLN A 126 -0.45 3.32 -24.75
C GLN A 126 0.62 2.41 -25.37
N PRO A 127 0.78 2.45 -26.71
CA PRO A 127 1.83 1.70 -27.40
C PRO A 127 3.22 1.98 -26.83
N GLY A 128 3.95 0.93 -26.45
CA GLY A 128 5.30 1.03 -25.87
C GLY A 128 5.35 1.54 -24.43
N GLU A 129 4.23 1.92 -23.82
CA GLU A 129 4.20 2.50 -22.48
C GLU A 129 4.56 1.47 -21.42
N ARG A 130 5.32 1.92 -20.42
CA ARG A 130 5.77 1.14 -19.27
C ARG A 130 5.36 1.86 -18.00
N ILE A 131 4.79 1.12 -17.05
CA ILE A 131 4.42 1.63 -15.73
C ILE A 131 5.02 0.76 -14.63
N GLU A 132 5.25 1.38 -13.48
CA GLU A 132 5.59 0.71 -12.24
C GLU A 132 4.37 0.71 -11.31
N MET A 133 4.00 -0.46 -10.82
CA MET A 133 2.84 -0.71 -9.96
C MET A 133 3.35 -1.13 -8.58
N PRO A 134 3.50 -0.18 -7.64
CA PRO A 134 3.88 -0.51 -6.27
C PRO A 134 2.73 -1.24 -5.57
N VAL A 135 3.08 -2.28 -4.82
CA VAL A 135 2.19 -3.07 -3.99
C VAL A 135 2.68 -2.97 -2.55
N ARG A 136 1.91 -2.28 -1.72
CA ARG A 136 2.16 -2.21 -0.28
C ARG A 136 1.31 -3.24 0.45
N PHE A 137 1.95 -4.00 1.32
CA PHE A 137 1.32 -5.10 2.05
C PHE A 137 1.87 -5.24 3.46
N ILE A 138 1.04 -5.81 4.32
CA ILE A 138 1.37 -6.19 5.70
C ILE A 138 0.98 -7.65 5.86
N VAL A 139 1.85 -8.43 6.50
CA VAL A 139 1.54 -9.80 6.94
C VAL A 139 1.33 -9.79 8.44
N ASP A 140 0.18 -10.27 8.91
CA ASP A 140 -0.13 -10.27 10.34
C ASP A 140 0.86 -11.13 11.14
N ARG A 141 1.07 -10.72 12.40
CA ARG A 141 1.89 -11.45 13.37
C ARG A 141 1.27 -12.79 13.76
N ASP A 142 -0.06 -12.84 13.77
CA ASP A 142 -0.84 -14.02 14.15
C ASP A 142 -0.78 -15.14 13.11
N LEU A 143 -0.06 -14.92 11.99
CA LEU A 143 0.21 -15.96 11.01
C LEU A 143 0.79 -17.21 11.71
N PRO A 144 0.23 -18.41 11.49
CA PRO A 144 0.71 -19.64 12.11
C PRO A 144 2.21 -19.86 11.88
N LYS A 145 2.95 -20.31 12.91
CA LYS A 145 4.42 -20.41 12.90
C LYS A 145 4.97 -21.38 11.86
N GLU A 146 4.13 -22.29 11.39
CA GLU A 146 4.43 -23.28 10.35
C GLU A 146 4.61 -22.62 8.99
N VAL A 147 3.98 -21.46 8.76
CA VAL A 147 4.06 -20.72 7.50
C VAL A 147 5.31 -19.86 7.50
N LYS A 148 6.35 -20.33 6.81
CA LYS A 148 7.63 -19.63 6.62
C LYS A 148 7.76 -18.98 5.25
N ARG A 149 6.95 -19.41 4.29
CA ARG A 149 6.96 -18.93 2.91
C ARG A 149 5.55 -18.61 2.46
N LEU A 150 5.41 -17.46 1.83
CA LEU A 150 4.19 -16.98 1.19
C LEU A 150 4.49 -16.71 -0.27
N THR A 151 3.53 -16.93 -1.14
CA THR A 151 3.64 -16.52 -2.54
C THR A 151 2.54 -15.53 -2.86
N LEU A 152 2.93 -14.32 -3.25
CA LEU A 152 2.04 -13.33 -3.85
C LEU A 152 2.14 -13.46 -5.36
N ALA A 153 1.14 -14.11 -5.95
CA ALA A 153 1.03 -14.28 -7.38
C ALA A 153 0.12 -13.21 -7.96
N TYR A 154 0.48 -12.66 -9.12
CA TYR A 154 -0.42 -11.88 -9.95
C TYR A 154 -0.57 -12.54 -11.31
N THR A 155 -1.81 -12.61 -11.78
CA THR A 155 -2.14 -13.01 -13.15
C THR A 155 -2.68 -11.80 -13.88
N LEU A 156 -2.03 -11.41 -14.97
CA LEU A 156 -2.44 -10.27 -15.79
C LEU A 156 -3.39 -10.73 -16.89
N PHE A 157 -4.58 -10.14 -16.93
CA PHE A 157 -5.60 -10.42 -17.93
C PHE A 157 -5.72 -9.27 -18.93
N ASP A 158 -5.84 -9.63 -20.20
CA ASP A 158 -6.26 -8.70 -21.24
C ASP A 158 -7.77 -8.45 -21.11
N VAL A 159 -8.15 -7.19 -20.92
CA VAL A 159 -9.54 -6.72 -20.85
C VAL A 159 -9.79 -5.64 -21.91
N THR A 160 -9.01 -5.67 -23.00
CA THR A 160 -9.06 -4.70 -24.10
C THR A 160 -10.29 -4.88 -25.00
N ALA A 161 -10.98 -6.03 -24.97
CA ALA A 161 -12.07 -6.33 -25.90
C ALA A 161 -13.41 -6.68 -25.22
N PRO A 162 -14.55 -6.23 -25.78
CA PRO A 162 -14.86 -4.92 -26.36
C PRO A 162 -15.42 -3.91 -25.33
#